data_AF-A0A955PTB4-F1
#
_entry.id   AF-A0A955PTB4-F1
#
_cell.length_a   1.000
_cell.length_b   1.000
_cell.length_c   1.000
_cell.angle_alpha   90.00
_cell.angle_beta   90.00
_cell.angle_gamma   90.00
#
_symmetry.space_group_name_H-M   'P 1'
#
loop_
_entity.id
_entity.type
_entity.pdbx_description
1 polymer ?
#
loop_
_entity_poly.entity_id
_entity_poly.type
_entity_poly.pdbx_seq_one_letter_code
_entity_poly.pdbx_strand_id
1 'polypeptide(L)'
;MSSQTDPSITIDLPLTREDPDFVKTQITHGLQASPKTLPSKLFYDERGSTLFEQICELPEYYQTRTEHQLLTNCADEIVALSGAEELVELGSGAATKTRVLLDAMANVDQLRYFVP
;
A
#
# COMPACT_ATOMS: atom_id res chain seq x y z
N MET A 1 16.10 -9.12 -19.45
CA MET A 1 16.05 -10.11 -18.35
C MET A 1 14.61 -10.55 -18.26
N SER A 2 14.33 -11.79 -18.66
CA SER A 2 12.96 -12.29 -18.84
C SER A 2 12.30 -12.49 -17.48
N SER A 3 11.24 -11.72 -17.21
CA SER A 3 10.31 -11.93 -16.11
C SER A 3 9.56 -13.24 -16.37
N GLN A 4 10.04 -14.35 -15.81
CA GLN A 4 9.25 -15.57 -15.74
C GLN A 4 8.22 -15.37 -14.62
N THR A 5 6.99 -15.03 -15.00
CA THR A 5 5.85 -15.18 -14.10
C THR A 5 5.59 -16.67 -13.94
N ASP A 6 5.71 -17.18 -12.72
CA ASP A 6 5.23 -18.51 -12.38
C ASP A 6 3.73 -18.59 -12.70
N PRO A 7 3.28 -19.50 -13.58
CA PRO A 7 1.86 -19.63 -13.93
C PRO A 7 0.94 -19.97 -12.75
N SER A 8 1.47 -20.25 -11.54
CA SER A 8 0.68 -20.50 -10.34
C SER A 8 0.26 -19.25 -9.55
N ILE A 9 0.80 -18.06 -9.87
CA ILE A 9 0.53 -16.83 -9.11
C ILE A 9 -0.34 -15.88 -9.94
N THR A 10 -1.51 -15.51 -9.40
CA THR A 10 -2.39 -14.53 -10.04
C THR A 10 -2.25 -13.16 -9.38
N ILE A 11 -2.12 -12.11 -10.18
CA ILE A 11 -2.10 -10.72 -9.72
C ILE A 11 -3.36 -10.04 -10.25
N ASP A 12 -4.21 -9.51 -9.37
CA ASP A 12 -5.40 -8.76 -9.74
C ASP A 12 -5.25 -7.28 -9.39
N LEU A 13 -5.56 -6.41 -10.35
CA LEU A 13 -5.44 -4.95 -10.23
C LEU A 13 -6.84 -4.34 -10.32
N PRO A 14 -7.60 -4.31 -9.21
CA PRO A 14 -8.93 -3.71 -9.20
C PRO A 14 -8.81 -2.19 -9.38
N LEU A 15 -9.09 -1.72 -10.59
CA LEU A 15 -9.18 -0.29 -10.89
C LEU A 15 -10.52 0.28 -10.41
N THR A 16 -10.62 0.61 -9.12
CA THR A 16 -11.78 1.35 -8.61
C THR A 16 -11.53 2.85 -8.75
N ARG A 17 -12.17 3.49 -9.73
CA ARG A 17 -12.21 4.96 -9.78
C ARG A 17 -13.25 5.46 -8.79
N GLU A 18 -12.87 6.43 -7.97
CA GLU A 18 -13.83 7.10 -7.12
C GLU A 18 -14.81 7.94 -7.91
N ASP A 19 -16.03 8.02 -7.38
CA ASP A 19 -17.08 8.87 -7.92
C ASP A 19 -16.69 10.36 -7.78
N PRO A 20 -16.51 11.10 -8.89
CA PRO A 20 -16.20 12.52 -8.86
C PRO A 20 -17.24 13.37 -8.11
N ASP A 21 -18.51 12.97 -8.14
CA ASP A 21 -19.59 13.69 -7.46
C ASP A 21 -19.51 13.53 -5.94
N PHE A 22 -19.06 12.36 -5.48
CA PHE A 22 -18.77 12.14 -4.07
C PHE A 22 -17.64 13.04 -3.58
N VAL A 23 -16.52 13.12 -4.33
CA VAL A 23 -15.38 13.99 -3.98
C VAL A 23 -15.78 15.46 -3.95
N LYS A 24 -16.53 15.93 -4.96
CA LYS A 24 -17.03 17.30 -5.02
C LYS A 24 -17.92 17.65 -3.83
N THR A 25 -18.77 16.72 -3.41
CA THR A 25 -19.66 16.90 -2.25
C THR A 25 -18.87 17.09 -0.97
N GLN A 26 -17.85 16.25 -0.74
CA GLN A 26 -16.97 16.35 0.44
C GLN A 26 -16.20 17.68 0.49
N ILE A 27 -15.64 18.12 -0.65
CA ILE A 27 -14.95 19.41 -0.75
C ILE A 27 -15.91 20.57 -0.46
N THR A 28 -17.08 20.57 -1.08
CA THR A 28 -18.07 21.65 -0.91
C THR A 28 -18.48 21.77 0.57
N HIS A 29 -18.80 20.65 1.20
CA HIS A 29 -19.16 20.61 2.62
C HIS A 29 -18.01 21.15 3.50
N GLY A 30 -16.79 20.66 3.29
CA GLY A 30 -15.62 21.05 4.10
C GLY A 30 -15.27 22.54 3.98
N LEU A 31 -15.43 23.13 2.79
CA LEU A 31 -15.20 24.57 2.58
C LEU A 31 -16.29 25.46 3.19
N GLN A 32 -17.50 24.94 3.40
CA GLN A 32 -18.61 25.65 4.05
C GLN A 32 -18.60 25.49 5.58
N ALA A 33 -17.84 24.54 6.14
CA ALA A 33 -17.75 24.30 7.57
C ALA A 33 -17.00 25.41 8.34
N SER A 34 -17.23 25.45 9.66
CA SER A 34 -16.48 26.28 10.61
C SER A 34 -16.09 25.44 11.84
N PRO A 35 -14.81 25.02 11.96
CA PRO A 35 -13.70 25.32 11.07
C PRO A 35 -13.80 24.61 9.71
N LYS A 36 -13.13 25.17 8.68
CA LYS A 36 -13.03 24.55 7.34
C LYS A 36 -12.17 23.30 7.38
N THR A 37 -12.52 22.32 6.58
CA THR A 37 -11.79 21.05 6.46
C THR A 37 -11.69 20.59 5.01
N LEU A 38 -10.71 19.73 4.71
CA LEU A 38 -10.62 19.00 3.45
C LEU A 38 -10.20 17.55 3.74
N PRO A 39 -10.66 16.56 2.96
CA PRO A 39 -10.21 15.18 3.10
C PRO A 39 -8.70 15.04 2.84
N SER A 40 -7.97 14.35 3.72
CA SER A 40 -6.51 14.15 3.60
C SER A 40 -6.10 13.35 2.35
N LYS A 41 -7.00 12.50 1.82
CA LYS A 41 -6.79 11.80 0.54
C LYS A 41 -6.45 12.73 -0.63
N LEU A 42 -6.88 13.99 -0.59
CA LEU A 42 -6.55 14.99 -1.62
C LEU A 42 -5.07 15.39 -1.61
N PHE A 43 -4.30 15.00 -0.59
CA PHE A 43 -2.85 15.16 -0.59
C PHE A 43 -2.13 14.20 -1.54
N TYR A 44 -2.78 13.14 -2.05
CA TYR A 44 -2.09 12.08 -2.80
C TYR A 44 -2.42 12.12 -4.31
N ASP A 45 -2.34 13.31 -4.91
CA ASP A 45 -2.14 13.39 -6.37
C ASP A 45 -0.72 12.94 -6.74
N GLU A 46 -0.34 12.96 -8.02
CA GLU A 46 1.00 12.55 -8.47
C GLU A 46 2.12 13.29 -7.70
N ARG A 47 1.98 14.61 -7.56
CA ARG A 47 2.96 15.45 -6.88
C ARG A 47 2.99 15.18 -5.38
N GLY A 48 1.83 15.12 -4.75
CA GLY A 48 1.71 14.92 -3.32
C GLY A 48 2.13 13.52 -2.90
N SER A 49 1.94 12.51 -3.75
CA SER A 49 2.51 11.17 -3.56
C SER A 49 4.05 11.21 -3.60
N THR A 50 4.64 11.91 -4.57
CA THR A 50 6.10 12.12 -4.63
C THR A 50 6.64 12.83 -3.38
N LEU A 51 5.90 13.83 -2.89
CA LEU A 51 6.26 14.52 -1.64
C LEU A 51 6.16 13.58 -0.43
N PHE A 52 5.16 12.71 -0.39
CA PHE A 52 5.02 11.73 0.68
C PHE A 52 6.17 10.72 0.68
N GLU A 53 6.63 10.25 -0.49
CA GLU A 53 7.82 9.42 -0.61
C GLU A 53 9.06 10.14 -0.05
N GLN A 54 9.24 11.43 -0.35
CA GLN A 54 10.32 12.22 0.23
C GLN A 54 10.19 12.38 1.75
N ILE A 55 8.96 12.56 2.26
CA ILE A 55 8.69 12.60 3.70
C ILE A 55 9.13 11.30 4.37
N CYS A 56 8.91 10.15 3.73
CA CYS A 56 9.29 8.84 4.28
C CYS A 56 10.80 8.67 4.50
N GLU A 57 11.63 9.43 3.79
CA GLU A 57 13.09 9.41 3.90
C GLU A 57 13.62 10.40 4.96
N LEU A 58 12.78 11.28 5.50
CA LEU A 58 13.21 12.26 6.50
C LEU A 58 13.59 11.56 7.82
N PRO A 59 14.68 11.99 8.48
CA PRO A 59 15.10 11.40 9.75
C PRO A 59 14.03 11.55 10.84
N GLU A 60 13.24 12.62 10.81
CA GLU A 60 12.13 12.88 11.74
C GLU A 60 10.93 11.95 11.50
N TYR A 61 10.73 11.47 10.27
CA TYR A 61 9.62 10.61 9.90
C TYR A 61 10.03 9.12 9.96
N TYR A 62 10.27 8.65 11.18
CA TYR A 62 10.80 7.32 11.44
C TYR A 62 9.84 6.15 11.08
N GLN A 63 8.56 6.42 10.85
CA GLN A 63 7.50 5.43 10.73
C GLN A 63 7.80 4.41 9.63
N THR A 64 8.11 4.88 8.42
CA THR A 64 8.36 4.01 7.25
C THR A 64 9.53 3.07 7.50
N ARG A 65 10.66 3.61 8.00
CA ARG A 65 11.86 2.80 8.31
C ARG A 65 11.60 1.80 9.43
N THR A 66 10.85 2.19 10.45
CA THR A 66 10.56 1.33 11.61
C THR A 66 9.64 0.19 11.23
N GLU A 67 8.57 0.48 10.48
CA GLU A 67 7.67 -0.54 9.96
C GLU A 67 8.39 -1.51 9.03
N HIS A 68 9.22 -1.01 8.10
CA HIS A 68 10.00 -1.86 7.22
C HIS A 68 10.94 -2.78 8.01
N GLN A 69 11.67 -2.25 9.00
CA GLN A 69 12.54 -3.06 9.86
C GLN A 69 11.76 -4.14 10.63
N LEU A 70 10.61 -3.79 11.20
CA LEU A 70 9.77 -4.76 11.90
C LEU A 70 9.28 -5.85 10.95
N LEU A 71 8.72 -5.47 9.80
CA LEU A 71 8.25 -6.40 8.78
C LEU A 71 9.37 -7.35 8.33
N THR A 72 10.57 -6.83 8.04
CA THR A 72 11.72 -7.68 7.68
C THR A 72 12.06 -8.70 8.76
N ASN A 73 11.93 -8.33 10.04
CA ASN A 73 12.25 -9.22 11.15
C ASN A 73 11.18 -10.28 11.42
N CYS A 74 9.90 -9.98 11.15
CA CYS A 74 8.78 -10.87 11.47
C CYS A 74 8.07 -11.48 10.27
N ALA A 75 8.50 -11.21 9.03
CA ALA A 75 7.81 -11.69 7.82
C ALA A 75 7.60 -13.20 7.81
N ASP A 76 8.65 -13.98 8.09
CA ASP A 76 8.57 -15.44 8.11
C ASP A 76 7.59 -15.95 9.19
N GLU A 77 7.58 -15.30 10.35
CA GLU A 77 6.64 -15.63 11.43
C GLU A 77 5.19 -15.27 11.05
N ILE A 78 4.98 -14.12 10.43
CA ILE A 78 3.67 -13.70 9.90
C ILE A 78 3.16 -14.73 8.89
N VAL A 79 3.99 -15.14 7.94
CA VAL A 79 3.63 -16.14 6.92
C VAL A 79 3.30 -17.49 7.58
N ALA A 80 4.15 -17.96 8.49
CA ALA A 80 3.93 -19.23 9.18
C ALA A 80 2.67 -19.24 10.05
N LEU A 81 2.39 -18.16 10.77
CA LEU A 81 1.21 -18.06 11.64
C LEU A 81 -0.08 -17.81 10.86
N SER A 82 -0.04 -17.01 9.79
CA SER A 82 -1.21 -16.70 8.99
C SER A 82 -1.68 -17.91 8.18
N GLY A 83 -0.76 -18.72 7.68
CA GLY A 83 -1.10 -19.78 6.76
C GLY A 83 -1.72 -19.27 5.44
N ALA A 84 -1.61 -17.96 5.15
CA ALA A 84 -2.29 -17.34 4.04
C ALA A 84 -1.63 -17.68 2.70
N GLU A 85 -2.44 -17.97 1.69
CA GLU A 85 -2.00 -18.15 0.31
C GLU A 85 -2.23 -16.88 -0.55
N GLU A 86 -2.97 -15.92 0.00
CA GLU A 86 -3.37 -14.69 -0.67
C GLU A 86 -2.90 -13.47 0.11
N LEU A 87 -2.33 -12.49 -0.59
CA LEU A 87 -1.96 -11.20 -0.01
C LEU A 87 -2.80 -10.09 -0.63
N VAL A 88 -3.49 -9.32 0.21
CA VAL A 88 -4.28 -8.15 -0.20
C VAL A 88 -3.69 -6.91 0.47
N GLU A 89 -3.21 -5.97 -0.33
CA GLU A 89 -2.68 -4.70 0.13
C GLU A 89 -3.72 -3.59 -0.05
N LEU A 90 -3.98 -2.84 1.02
CA LEU A 90 -4.92 -1.72 0.98
C LEU A 90 -4.16 -0.41 0.82
N GLY A 91 -4.00 0.02 -0.43
CA GLY A 91 -3.31 1.27 -0.78
C GLY A 91 -1.80 1.07 -0.94
N SER A 92 -1.41 0.41 -2.03
CA SER A 92 -0.03 -0.08 -2.24
C SER A 92 1.09 0.97 -2.30
N GLY A 93 0.79 2.21 -2.66
CA GLY A 93 1.82 3.24 -2.80
C GLY A 93 3.03 2.73 -3.61
N ALA A 94 4.23 2.81 -3.03
CA ALA A 94 5.48 2.33 -3.63
C ALA A 94 5.74 0.81 -3.50
N ALA A 95 4.88 0.05 -2.81
CA ALA A 95 4.94 -1.40 -2.59
C ALA A 95 6.25 -1.97 -2.01
N THR A 96 7.13 -1.12 -1.46
CA THR A 96 8.45 -1.51 -0.93
C THR A 96 8.35 -2.42 0.29
N LYS A 97 7.33 -2.21 1.12
CA LYS A 97 7.05 -3.03 2.31
C LYS A 97 6.40 -4.36 1.94
N THR A 98 5.48 -4.34 0.97
CA THR A 98 4.75 -5.51 0.47
C THR A 98 5.67 -6.59 -0.04
N ARG A 99 6.75 -6.16 -0.71
CA ARG A 99 7.77 -7.07 -1.23
C ARG A 99 8.37 -7.97 -0.15
N VAL A 100 8.50 -7.48 1.08
CA VAL A 100 9.02 -8.28 2.20
C VAL A 100 8.12 -9.49 2.49
N LEU A 101 6.81 -9.30 2.49
CA LEU A 101 5.85 -10.40 2.70
C LEU A 101 5.74 -11.29 1.47
N LEU A 102 5.74 -10.72 0.27
CA LEU A 102 5.72 -11.49 -0.99
C LEU A 102 6.93 -12.43 -1.08
N ASP A 103 8.13 -11.92 -0.77
CA ASP A 103 9.36 -12.72 -0.77
C ASP A 103 9.29 -13.84 0.30
N ALA A 104 8.79 -13.55 1.51
CA ALA A 104 8.63 -14.55 2.55
C ALA A 104 7.61 -15.64 2.18
N MET A 105 6.47 -15.29 1.58
CA MET A 105 5.47 -16.25 1.09
C MET A 105 6.00 -17.09 -0.07
N ALA A 106 6.79 -16.49 -0.97
CA ALA A 106 7.40 -17.19 -2.10
C ALA A 106 8.46 -18.21 -1.64
N ASN A 107 9.22 -17.91 -0.58
CA ASN A 107 10.25 -18.81 -0.04
C ASN A 107 9.69 -20.14 0.48
N VAL A 108 8.41 -20.17 0.85
CA VAL A 108 7.71 -21.37 1.33
C VAL A 108 6.68 -21.90 0.31
N ASP A 109 6.72 -21.43 -0.95
CA ASP A 109 5.79 -21.79 -2.03
C ASP A 109 4.31 -21.68 -1.62
N GLN A 110 3.98 -20.60 -0.92
CA GLN A 110 2.65 -20.40 -0.37
C GLN A 110 1.85 -19.32 -1.12
N LEU A 111 2.52 -18.41 -1.83
CA LEU A 111 1.85 -17.34 -2.56
C LEU A 111 1.09 -17.89 -3.78
N ARG A 112 -0.23 -17.67 -3.84
CA ARG A 112 -1.11 -18.03 -4.96
C ARG A 112 -1.82 -16.82 -5.56
N TYR A 113 -2.14 -15.81 -4.76
CA TYR A 113 -2.88 -14.63 -5.20
C TYR A 113 -2.35 -13.34 -4.58
N PHE A 114 -2.25 -12.28 -5.36
CA PHE A 114 -1.86 -10.95 -4.87
C PHE A 114 -2.78 -9.85 -5.43
N VAL A 115 -3.29 -9.00 -4.54
CA VAL A 115 -4.01 -7.76 -4.86
C VAL A 115 -3.22 -6.59 -4.28
N PRO A 116 -2.64 -5.70 -5.10
CA PRO A 116 -2.00 -4.47 -4.64
C PRO A 116 -3.00 -3.35 -4.31
#